data_AF-A0A6M7WG97-F1
#
_entry.id   AF-A0A6M7WG97-F1
#
_cell.length_a   1.000
_cell.length_b   1.000
_cell.length_c   1.000
_cell.angle_alpha   90.00
_cell.angle_beta   90.00
_cell.angle_gamma   90.00
#
_symmetry.space_group_name_H-M   'P 1'
#
loop_
_entity.id
_entity.type
_entity.pdbx_description
1 polymer ?
#
loop_
_entity_poly.entity_id
_entity_poly.type
_entity_poly.pdbx_seq_one_letter_code
_entity_poly.pdbx_strand_id
1 'polypeptide(L)'
;MSKSPATRELARRERPLSPHLTIYRPPITMTMSIIHRITGGALYFGTLLVTVWLMAAATSQGAFDWVNWAFGTWLGRLILFGYTWALMHHMLGGVRHFIWDTGAGLEKHTASKIAWATLAGSVVLTLLIWIAGYMARGAL
;
A
#
# COMPACT_ATOMS: atom_id res chain seq x y z
N MET A 1 -3.62 -52.79 27.39
CA MET A 1 -4.20 -51.52 26.91
C MET A 1 -5.66 -51.46 27.35
N SER A 2 -5.97 -50.59 28.30
CA SER A 2 -7.30 -50.47 28.93
C SER A 2 -8.30 -49.84 27.95
N LYS A 3 -9.39 -50.55 27.64
CA LYS A 3 -10.54 -50.04 26.88
C LYS A 3 -11.49 -49.29 27.82
N SER A 4 -10.98 -48.30 28.56
CA SER A 4 -11.82 -47.45 29.41
C SER A 4 -12.66 -46.51 28.53
N PRO A 5 -13.96 -46.30 28.83
CA PRO A 5 -14.80 -45.33 28.13
C PRO A 5 -14.23 -43.90 28.16
N ALA A 6 -13.38 -43.58 29.14
CA ALA A 6 -12.71 -42.29 29.29
C ALA A 6 -11.64 -42.00 28.23
N THR A 7 -11.17 -43.02 27.50
CA THR A 7 -10.16 -42.91 26.42
C THR A 7 -10.78 -42.94 25.02
N ARG A 8 -12.11 -42.94 24.88
CA ARG A 8 -12.73 -42.63 23.59
C ARG A 8 -12.47 -41.16 23.30
N GLU A 9 -11.60 -40.88 22.35
CA GLU A 9 -11.51 -39.59 21.67
C GLU A 9 -12.88 -39.28 21.07
N LEU A 10 -13.74 -38.66 21.87
CA LEU A 10 -14.98 -38.06 21.40
C LEU A 10 -14.53 -37.05 20.34
N ALA A 11 -14.86 -37.30 19.08
CA ALA A 11 -14.56 -36.42 17.96
C ALA A 11 -14.73 -34.97 18.43
N ARG A 12 -13.62 -34.25 18.57
CA ARG A 12 -13.58 -32.92 19.19
C ARG A 12 -14.48 -32.02 18.36
N ARG A 13 -15.69 -31.73 18.83
CA ARG A 13 -16.64 -30.87 18.13
C ARG A 13 -15.95 -29.56 17.80
N GLU A 14 -15.74 -29.30 16.51
CA GLU A 14 -15.12 -28.05 16.07
C GLU A 14 -16.02 -26.89 16.50
N ARG A 15 -15.45 -26.00 17.30
CA ARG A 15 -16.18 -24.81 17.77
C ARG A 15 -16.19 -23.79 16.65
N PRO A 16 -17.36 -23.22 16.29
CA PRO A 16 -17.41 -22.22 15.24
C PRO A 16 -16.67 -20.94 15.69
N LEU A 17 -16.00 -20.29 14.73
CA LEU A 17 -15.40 -18.97 14.94
C LEU A 17 -16.50 -17.91 14.98
N SER A 18 -16.39 -16.97 15.93
CA SER A 18 -17.27 -15.81 15.95
C SER A 18 -17.06 -14.96 14.69
N PRO A 19 -18.12 -14.36 14.11
CA PRO A 19 -17.98 -13.44 13.00
C PRO A 19 -17.09 -12.24 13.37
N HIS A 20 -16.33 -11.73 12.40
CA HIS A 20 -15.34 -10.66 12.60
C HIS A 20 -15.42 -9.60 11.49
N LEU A 21 -14.53 -9.63 10.49
CA LEU A 21 -14.49 -8.73 9.33
C LEU A 21 -15.82 -8.54 8.60
N THR A 22 -16.67 -9.58 8.56
CA THR A 22 -17.98 -9.52 7.87
C THR A 22 -19.03 -8.71 8.61
N ILE A 23 -18.86 -8.47 9.93
CA ILE A 23 -19.81 -7.73 10.77
C ILE A 23 -19.22 -6.45 11.37
N TYR A 24 -17.90 -6.30 11.32
CA TYR A 24 -17.20 -5.19 11.96
C TYR A 24 -17.24 -3.93 11.09
N ARG A 25 -17.63 -2.78 11.67
CA ARG A 25 -17.58 -1.49 10.99
C ARG A 25 -16.14 -0.96 10.98
N PRO A 26 -15.48 -0.83 9.82
CA PRO A 26 -14.07 -0.46 9.77
C PRO A 26 -13.85 1.02 10.15
N PRO A 27 -13.09 1.35 11.21
CA PRO A 27 -12.64 2.71 11.47
C PRO A 27 -11.53 3.11 10.50
N ILE A 28 -11.34 4.41 10.27
CA ILE A 28 -10.33 4.93 9.33
C ILE A 28 -8.91 4.43 9.65
N THR A 29 -8.55 4.30 10.93
CA THR A 29 -7.24 3.80 11.36
C THR A 29 -7.00 2.36 10.93
N MET A 30 -8.03 1.49 11.02
CA MET A 30 -7.96 0.11 10.53
C MET A 30 -7.85 0.08 9.01
N THR A 31 -8.73 0.81 8.30
CA THR A 31 -8.71 0.87 6.83
C THR A 31 -7.35 1.32 6.33
N MET A 32 -6.79 2.40 6.91
CA MET A 32 -5.48 2.90 6.50
C MET A 32 -4.32 1.99 6.91
N SER A 33 -4.48 1.10 7.90
CA SER A 33 -3.48 0.06 8.16
C SER A 33 -3.52 -1.03 7.09
N ILE A 34 -4.71 -1.44 6.64
CA ILE A 34 -4.87 -2.40 5.53
C ILE A 34 -4.30 -1.81 4.23
N ILE A 35 -4.65 -0.56 3.90
CA ILE A 35 -4.12 0.10 2.70
C ILE A 35 -2.59 0.28 2.78
N HIS A 36 -2.02 0.57 3.95
CA HIS A 36 -0.56 0.65 4.12
C HIS A 36 0.13 -0.70 3.80
N ARG A 37 -0.47 -1.83 4.20
CA ARG A 37 0.04 -3.17 3.85
C ARG A 37 -0.11 -3.48 2.36
N ILE A 38 -1.26 -3.17 1.77
CA ILE A 38 -1.50 -3.39 0.34
C ILE A 38 -0.53 -2.56 -0.50
N THR A 39 -0.35 -1.28 -0.17
CA THR A 39 0.60 -0.39 -0.85
C THR A 39 2.04 -0.86 -0.66
N GLY A 40 2.42 -1.33 0.54
CA GLY A 40 3.73 -1.95 0.76
C GLY A 40 3.96 -3.19 -0.14
N GLY A 41 2.97 -4.07 -0.22
CA GLY A 41 2.99 -5.22 -1.14
C GLY A 41 3.11 -4.80 -2.60
N ALA A 42 2.32 -3.81 -3.02
CA ALA A 42 2.35 -3.27 -4.38
C ALA A 42 3.71 -2.66 -4.74
N LEU A 43 4.39 -2.00 -3.78
CA LEU A 43 5.70 -1.39 -3.99
C LEU A 43 6.83 -2.40 -4.20
N TYR A 44 6.76 -3.59 -3.59
CA TYR A 44 7.71 -4.67 -3.91
C TYR A 44 7.71 -4.99 -5.40
N PHE A 45 6.53 -5.15 -6.01
CA PHE A 45 6.39 -5.37 -7.46
C PHE A 45 6.67 -4.10 -8.25
N GLY A 46 6.21 -2.94 -7.77
CA GLY A 46 6.40 -1.65 -8.42
C GLY A 46 7.87 -1.24 -8.55
N THR A 47 8.73 -1.69 -7.64
CA THR A 47 10.19 -1.48 -7.75
C THR A 47 10.76 -2.06 -9.04
N LEU A 48 10.16 -3.12 -9.60
CA LEU A 48 10.56 -3.66 -10.91
C LEU A 48 10.37 -2.64 -12.04
N LEU A 49 9.39 -1.74 -11.96
CA LEU A 49 9.20 -0.67 -12.95
C LEU A 49 10.41 0.25 -12.98
N VAL A 50 10.89 0.67 -11.80
CA VAL A 50 12.07 1.51 -11.64
C VAL A 50 13.32 0.75 -12.10
N THR A 51 13.47 -0.51 -11.70
CA THR A 51 14.60 -1.36 -12.10
C THR A 51 14.67 -1.53 -13.62
N VAL A 52 13.55 -1.86 -14.28
CA VAL A 52 13.52 -2.02 -15.75
C VAL A 52 13.86 -0.71 -16.44
N TRP A 53 13.36 0.43 -15.94
CA TRP A 53 13.67 1.74 -16.50
C TRP A 53 15.16 2.09 -16.37
N LEU A 54 15.77 1.87 -15.20
CA LEU A 54 17.20 2.10 -14.97
C LEU A 54 18.08 1.15 -15.79
N MET A 55 17.71 -0.13 -15.85
CA MET A 55 18.42 -1.13 -16.66
C MET A 55 18.37 -0.78 -18.15
N ALA A 56 17.22 -0.35 -18.65
CA ALA A 56 17.08 0.08 -20.04
C ALA A 56 17.95 1.32 -20.33
N ALA A 57 17.95 2.31 -19.42
CA ALA A 57 18.80 3.50 -19.51
C ALA A 57 20.31 3.16 -19.53
N ALA A 58 20.71 2.12 -18.79
CA ALA A 58 22.11 1.66 -18.75
C ALA A 58 22.50 0.73 -19.91
N THR A 59 21.52 0.17 -20.65
CA THR A 59 21.78 -0.85 -21.68
C THR A 59 22.03 -0.24 -23.05
N SER A 60 21.07 0.51 -23.59
CA SER A 60 21.18 1.15 -24.90
C SER A 60 20.08 2.17 -25.12
N GLN A 61 20.29 3.07 -26.09
CA GLN A 61 19.27 4.05 -26.50
C GLN A 61 17.96 3.35 -26.93
N GLY A 62 18.05 2.31 -27.75
CA GLY A 62 16.85 1.60 -28.24
C GLY A 62 16.06 0.92 -27.12
N ALA A 63 16.73 0.35 -26.12
CA ALA A 63 16.06 -0.22 -24.95
C ALA A 63 15.35 0.87 -24.13
N PHE A 64 16.03 1.99 -23.91
CA PHE A 64 15.47 3.12 -23.17
C PHE A 64 14.26 3.74 -23.87
N ASP A 65 14.33 3.94 -25.19
CA ASP A 65 13.23 4.46 -26.00
C ASP A 65 12.00 3.56 -25.95
N TRP A 66 12.20 2.23 -25.98
CA TRP A 66 11.10 1.28 -25.90
C TRP A 66 10.39 1.33 -24.54
N VAL A 67 11.15 1.38 -23.44
CA VAL A 67 10.56 1.49 -22.09
C VAL A 67 9.86 2.84 -21.91
N ASN A 68 10.46 3.94 -22.39
CA ASN A 68 9.83 5.26 -22.35
C ASN A 68 8.54 5.32 -23.17
N TRP A 69 8.50 4.67 -24.34
CA TRP A 69 7.27 4.51 -25.11
C TRP A 69 6.21 3.77 -24.30
N ALA A 70 6.55 2.61 -23.72
CA ALA A 70 5.62 1.80 -22.93
C ALA A 70 5.05 2.60 -21.74
N PHE A 71 5.92 3.27 -20.97
CA PHE A 71 5.54 4.14 -19.85
C PHE A 71 4.78 5.40 -20.30
N GLY A 72 5.02 5.84 -21.53
CA GLY A 72 4.36 6.99 -22.14
C GLY A 72 2.92 6.73 -22.60
N THR A 73 2.52 5.47 -22.79
CA THR A 73 1.13 5.08 -23.12
C THR A 73 0.14 5.46 -22.01
N TRP A 74 -1.14 5.55 -22.35
CA TRP A 74 -2.20 5.78 -21.35
C TRP A 74 -2.14 4.77 -20.19
N LEU A 75 -2.03 3.47 -20.51
CA LEU A 75 -1.96 2.42 -19.51
C LEU A 75 -0.67 2.50 -18.69
N GLY A 76 0.48 2.75 -19.34
CA GLY A 76 1.75 2.94 -18.65
C GLY A 76 1.69 4.09 -17.65
N ARG A 77 1.14 5.23 -18.05
CA ARG A 77 0.93 6.38 -17.15
C ARG A 77 -0.04 6.06 -16.02
N LEU A 78 -1.13 5.34 -16.27
CA LEU A 78 -2.06 4.93 -15.21
C LEU A 78 -1.36 4.04 -14.17
N ILE A 79 -0.53 3.10 -14.60
CA ILE A 79 0.25 2.24 -13.72
C ILE A 79 1.25 3.07 -12.91
N LEU A 80 1.98 3.99 -13.56
CA LEU A 80 2.91 4.88 -12.88
C LEU A 80 2.20 5.82 -11.89
N PHE A 81 0.97 6.25 -12.19
CA PHE A 81 0.16 7.07 -11.29
C PHE A 81 -0.23 6.27 -10.05
N GLY A 82 -0.70 5.04 -10.24
CA GLY A 82 -0.98 4.12 -9.14
C GLY A 82 0.26 3.80 -8.30
N TYR A 83 1.41 3.57 -8.94
CA TYR A 83 2.69 3.33 -8.27
C TYR A 83 3.13 4.53 -7.44
N THR A 84 3.08 5.75 -7.99
CA THR A 84 3.45 6.98 -7.27
C THR A 84 2.50 7.26 -6.11
N TRP A 85 1.18 7.03 -6.26
CA TRP A 85 0.25 7.12 -5.13
C TRP A 85 0.54 6.07 -4.06
N ALA A 86 0.79 4.81 -4.44
CA ALA A 86 1.16 3.76 -3.50
C ALA A 86 2.43 4.13 -2.73
N LEU A 87 3.43 4.71 -3.41
CA LEU A 87 4.66 5.19 -2.79
C LEU A 87 4.40 6.29 -1.76
N MET A 88 3.66 7.35 -2.15
CA MET A 88 3.35 8.46 -1.25
C MET A 88 2.49 8.03 -0.07
N HIS A 89 1.49 7.17 -0.31
CA HIS A 89 0.62 6.65 0.74
C HIS A 89 1.37 5.76 1.73
N HIS A 90 2.19 4.85 1.21
CA HIS A 90 3.00 3.96 2.05
C HIS A 90 4.01 4.77 2.88
N MET A 91 4.71 5.73 2.26
CA MET A 91 5.67 6.60 2.96
C MET A 91 5.01 7.39 4.09
N LEU A 92 3.91 8.11 3.82
CA LEU A 92 3.21 8.87 4.87
C LEU A 92 2.59 7.96 5.93
N GLY A 93 2.13 6.76 5.55
CA GLY A 93 1.70 5.73 6.48
C GLY A 93 2.82 5.27 7.40
N GLY A 94 4.02 5.09 6.86
CA GLY A 94 5.24 4.77 7.62
C GLY A 94 5.62 5.88 8.60
N VAL A 95 5.57 7.15 8.17
CA VAL A 95 5.78 8.31 9.07
C VAL A 95 4.76 8.33 10.21
N ARG A 96 3.47 8.08 9.92
CA ARG A 96 2.44 7.95 10.96
C ARG A 96 2.78 6.83 11.94
N HIS A 97 3.20 5.66 11.43
CA HIS A 97 3.59 4.53 12.28
C HIS A 97 4.80 4.87 13.15
N PHE A 98 5.84 5.53 12.62
CA PHE A 98 6.97 6.01 13.41
C PHE A 98 6.56 7.01 14.49
N ILE A 99 5.62 7.92 14.21
CA ILE A 99 5.08 8.83 15.24
C ILE A 99 4.40 8.01 16.35
N TRP A 100 3.57 7.02 15.99
CA TRP A 100 2.89 6.18 16.96
C TRP A 100 3.84 5.30 17.78
N ASP A 101 4.94 4.84 17.20
CA ASP A 101 5.96 4.04 17.89
C ASP A 101 6.65 4.83 19.02
N THR A 102 6.65 6.18 18.96
CA THR A 102 7.13 7.02 20.07
C THR A 102 6.13 7.15 21.23
N GLY A 103 4.92 6.61 21.09
CA GLY A 103 3.81 6.80 22.03
C GLY A 103 2.98 8.07 21.79
N ALA A 104 3.32 8.88 20.78
CA ALA A 104 2.61 10.10 20.45
C ALA A 104 1.35 9.84 19.60
N GLY A 105 0.32 10.70 19.74
CA GLY A 105 -0.82 10.74 18.83
C GLY A 105 -1.79 9.54 18.90
N LEU A 106 -1.76 8.77 20.01
CA LEU A 106 -2.56 7.56 20.20
C LEU A 106 -4.00 7.78 20.70
N GLU A 107 -4.34 9.00 21.12
CA GLU A 107 -5.72 9.34 21.48
C GLU A 107 -6.65 9.15 20.27
N LYS A 108 -7.85 8.59 20.47
CA LYS A 108 -8.74 8.10 19.39
C LYS A 108 -9.03 9.15 18.31
N HIS A 109 -9.39 10.37 18.71
CA HIS A 109 -9.72 11.44 17.77
C HIS A 109 -8.46 11.93 17.04
N THR A 110 -7.35 12.06 17.76
CA THR A 110 -6.04 12.43 17.21
C THR A 110 -5.53 11.40 16.20
N ALA A 111 -5.55 10.10 16.55
CA ALA A 111 -5.18 9.01 15.65
C ALA A 111 -6.04 8.97 14.39
N SER A 112 -7.34 9.23 14.52
CA SER A 112 -8.27 9.32 13.39
C SER A 112 -7.95 10.50 12.47
N LYS A 113 -7.65 11.67 13.05
CA LYS A 113 -7.22 12.87 12.29
C LYS A 113 -5.93 12.62 11.53
N ILE A 114 -4.92 12.03 12.19
CA ILE A 114 -3.64 11.71 11.56
C ILE A 114 -3.88 10.72 10.41
N ALA A 115 -4.74 9.71 10.57
CA ALA A 115 -5.04 8.76 9.50
C ALA A 115 -5.70 9.44 8.28
N TRP A 116 -6.63 10.37 8.49
CA TRP A 116 -7.21 11.18 7.40
C TRP A 116 -6.17 12.09 6.74
N ALA A 117 -5.31 12.72 7.55
CA ALA A 117 -4.23 13.56 7.04
C ALA A 117 -3.23 12.77 6.18
N THR A 118 -2.91 11.53 6.54
CA THR A 118 -2.09 10.61 5.72
C THR A 118 -2.72 10.40 4.34
N LEU A 119 -4.03 10.12 4.28
CA LEU A 119 -4.74 9.88 3.01
C LEU A 119 -4.79 11.15 2.15
N ALA A 120 -5.20 12.28 2.74
CA ALA A 120 -5.28 13.55 2.01
C ALA A 120 -3.89 13.99 1.52
N GLY A 121 -2.89 13.91 2.40
CA GLY A 121 -1.50 14.23 2.06
C GLY A 121 -0.96 13.36 0.93
N SER A 122 -1.26 12.05 0.92
CA SER A 122 -0.75 11.16 -0.14
C SER A 122 -1.36 11.50 -1.50
N VAL A 123 -2.65 11.85 -1.54
CA VAL A 123 -3.31 12.32 -2.77
C VAL A 123 -2.70 13.63 -3.24
N VAL A 124 -2.58 14.63 -2.36
CA VAL A 124 -2.01 15.95 -2.70
C VAL A 124 -0.59 15.82 -3.24
N LEU A 125 0.29 15.10 -2.53
CA LEU A 125 1.67 14.90 -2.99
C LEU A 125 1.74 14.20 -4.35
N THR A 126 0.90 13.20 -4.58
CA THR A 126 0.85 12.51 -5.89
C THR A 126 0.45 13.48 -7.00
N LEU A 127 -0.60 14.28 -6.79
CA LEU A 127 -1.03 15.27 -7.78
C LEU A 127 0.07 16.31 -8.06
N LEU A 128 0.73 16.81 -7.02
CA LEU A 128 1.84 17.77 -7.16
C LEU A 128 2.99 17.19 -7.98
N ILE A 129 3.39 15.92 -7.73
CA ILE A 129 4.42 15.23 -8.50
C ILE A 129 4.05 15.17 -9.98
N TRP A 130 2.81 14.82 -10.30
CA TRP A 130 2.35 14.71 -11.68
C TRP A 130 2.22 16.05 -12.39
N ILE A 131 1.70 17.07 -11.71
CA ILE A 131 1.65 18.44 -12.24
C ILE A 131 3.06 18.93 -12.52
N ALA A 132 3.97 18.83 -11.56
CA ALA A 132 5.37 19.23 -11.74
C ALA A 132 6.05 18.45 -12.88
N GLY A 133 5.80 17.15 -12.99
CA GLY A 133 6.32 16.30 -14.07
C GLY A 133 5.81 16.71 -15.46
N TYR A 134 4.53 17.09 -15.58
CA TYR A 134 4.00 17.59 -16.84
C TYR A 134 4.50 19.00 -17.18
N MET A 135 4.65 19.88 -16.19
CA MET A 135 5.26 21.20 -16.37
C MET A 135 6.70 21.10 -16.84
N ALA A 136 7.50 20.22 -16.23
CA ALA A 136 8.90 19.99 -16.60
C ALA A 136 9.05 19.44 -18.04
N ARG A 137 8.01 18.79 -18.57
CA ARG A 137 7.96 18.29 -19.93
C ARG A 137 7.39 19.29 -20.95
N GLY A 138 6.94 20.47 -20.53
CA GLY A 138 6.25 21.44 -21.38
C GLY A 138 4.87 20.97 -21.87
N ALA A 139 4.21 20.10 -21.10
CA ALA A 139 2.92 19.50 -21.45
C ALA A 139 1.72 20.18 -20.75
N LEU A 140 1.97 21.25 -20.00
CA LEU A 140 1.01 22.13 -19.33
C LEU A 140 1.32 23.59 -19.66
#